data_AF-A0A354CML2-F1
#
_entry.id   AF-A0A354CML2-F1
#
_cell.length_a   1.000
_cell.length_b   1.000
_cell.length_c   1.000
_cell.angle_alpha   90.00
_cell.angle_beta   90.00
_cell.angle_gamma   90.00
#
_symmetry.space_group_name_H-M   'P 1'
#
loop_
_entity.id
_entity.type
_entity.pdbx_description
1 polymer ?
#
loop_
_entity_poly.entity_id
_entity_poly.type
_entity_poly.pdbx_seq_one_letter_code
_entity_poly.pdbx_strand_id
1 'polypeptide(L)' 'MKSVLLIGLGRFGRHIAKKLNEMDHQVMAVDSDEERVNDVIS' A
#
# COMPACT_ATOMS: atom_id res chain seq x y z
N MET A 1 9.35 -8.23 -10.06
CA MET A 1 9.02 -6.82 -10.30
C MET A 1 7.75 -6.68 -11.14
N LYS A 2 6.69 -6.10 -10.56
CA LYS A 2 5.43 -5.73 -11.24
C LYS A 2 5.03 -4.36 -10.71
N SER A 3 4.27 -3.59 -11.48
CA SER A 3 3.65 -2.34 -11.03
C SER A 3 2.21 -2.64 -10.57
N VAL A 4 1.86 -2.21 -9.37
CA VAL A 4 0.55 -2.50 -8.73
C VAL A 4 -0.06 -1.21 -8.22
N LEU A 5 -1.30 -0.92 -8.66
CA LEU A 5 -2.15 0.10 -8.06
C LEU A 5 -3.03 -0.56 -6.99
N LEU A 6 -2.88 -0.13 -5.74
CA LEU A 6 -3.66 -0.62 -4.62
C LEU A 6 -4.61 0.48 -4.13
N ILE A 7 -5.92 0.25 -4.25
CA ILE A 7 -6.96 1.20 -3.80
C ILE A 7 -7.59 0.67 -2.52
N GLY A 8 -7.48 1.45 -1.45
CA GLY A 8 -7.90 1.11 -0.09
C GLY A 8 -6.74 0.62 0.77
N LEU A 9 -6.49 1.35 1.86
CA LEU A 9 -5.50 1.13 2.91
C LEU A 9 -6.18 0.92 4.28
N GLY A 10 -7.32 0.22 4.29
CA GLY A 10 -7.85 -0.36 5.52
C GLY A 10 -6.92 -1.47 6.06
N ARG A 11 -7.37 -2.19 7.10
CA ARG A 11 -6.59 -3.26 7.76
C ARG A 11 -5.87 -4.19 6.78
N PHE A 12 -6.59 -4.72 5.79
CA PHE A 12 -6.03 -5.62 4.80
C PHE A 12 -5.07 -4.92 3.82
N GLY A 13 -5.49 -3.78 3.25
CA GLY A 13 -4.72 -3.04 2.24
C GLY A 13 -3.32 -2.67 2.72
N ARG A 14 -3.18 -2.22 3.96
CA ARG A 14 -1.86 -1.88 4.54
C ARG A 14 -0.91 -3.07 4.58
N HIS A 15 -1.40 -4.25 4.97
CA HIS A 15 -0.58 -5.46 5.00
C HIS A 15 -0.15 -5.89 3.59
N ILE A 16 -1.06 -5.78 2.62
CA ILE A 16 -0.75 -6.11 1.22
C ILE A 16 0.25 -5.12 0.63
N ALA A 17 0.10 -3.81 0.87
CA ALA A 17 1.05 -2.80 0.42
C ALA A 17 2.47 -3.12 0.90
N LYS A 18 2.63 -3.42 2.20
CA LYS A 18 3.92 -3.81 2.80
C LYS A 18 4.47 -5.09 2.18
N LYS A 19 3.65 -6.14 2.07
CA LYS A 19 4.09 -7.44 1.51
C LYS A 19 4.50 -7.34 0.05
N LEU A 20 3.76 -6.58 -0.77
CA LEU A 20 4.13 -6.36 -2.17
C LEU A 20 5.45 -5.58 -2.29
N ASN A 21 5.65 -4.58 -1.45
CA ASN A 21 6.91 -3.83 -1.40
C ASN A 21 8.10 -4.72 -0.97
N GLU A 22 7.92 -5.56 0.06
CA GLU A 22 8.91 -6.55 0.52
C GLU A 22 9.28 -7.59 -0.57
N MET A 23 8.38 -7.83 -1.52
CA MET A 23 8.58 -8.73 -2.66
C MET A 23 9.17 -8.04 -3.90
N ASP A 24 9.75 -6.85 -3.75
CA ASP A 24 10.34 -6.05 -4.82
C ASP A 24 9.33 -5.72 -5.96
N HIS A 25 8.07 -5.47 -5.60
CA HIS A 25 7.08 -4.88 -6.50
C HIS A 25 7.01 -3.37 -6.30
N GLN A 26 6.77 -2.64 -7.39
CA GLN A 26 6.47 -1.21 -7.33
C GLN A 26 4.99 -1.04 -7.00
N VAL A 27 4.69 -0.40 -5.88
CA VAL A 27 3.32 -0.22 -5.39
C VAL A 27 2.98 1.26 -5.33
N MET A 28 1.84 1.63 -5.91
CA MET A 28 1.19 2.91 -5.68
C MET A 28 -0.09 2.65 -4.89
N ALA A 29 -0.16 3.17 -3.67
CA ALA A 29 -1.33 3.01 -2.81
C ALA A 29 -2.16 4.30 -2.75
N VAL A 30 -3.49 4.16 -2.79
CA VAL A 30 -4.45 5.27 -2.73
C VAL A 30 -5.52 4.95 -1.70
N ASP A 31 -5.80 5.86 -0.78
CA ASP A 31 -6.96 5.82 0.11
C ASP A 31 -7.55 7.23 0.22
N SER A 32 -8.84 7.32 0.54
CA SER A 32 -9.53 8.60 0.79
C SER A 32 -9.21 9.18 2.17
N ASP A 33 -8.77 8.34 3.10
CA ASP A 33 -8.43 8.70 4.47
C ASP A 33 -6.90 8.88 4.59
N GLU A 34 -6.48 10.13 4.73
CA GLU A 34 -5.07 10.56 4.74
C GLU A 34 -4.26 9.89 5.86
N GLU A 35 -4.85 9.66 7.03
CA GLU A 35 -4.17 8.98 8.14
C GLU A 35 -3.73 7.57 7.72
N ARG A 36 -4.52 6.89 6.89
CA ARG A 36 -4.18 5.53 6.43
C ARG A 36 -3.07 5.50 5.41
N VAL A 37 -2.94 6.56 4.62
CA VAL A 37 -1.81 6.74 3.71
C VAL A 37 -0.54 6.95 4.52
N ASN A 38 -0.58 7.82 5.54
CA ASN A 38 0.57 8.10 6.38
C ASN A 38 1.03 6.88 7.19
N ASP A 39 0.12 6.02 7.65
CA ASP A 39 0.43 4.79 8.39
C ASP A 39 1.29 3.76 7.62
N VAL A 40 1.40 3.89 6.29
CA VAL A 40 2.22 3.01 5.44
C VAL A 40 3.46 3.68 4.86
N ILE A 41 3.67 4.97 5.12
CA ILE A 41 4.86 5.72 4.73
C ILE A 41 5.87 5.62 5.88
N SER A 42 6.72 4.59 5.84
CA SER A 42 7.78 4.34 6.81
C SER A 42 8.87 3.47 6.20
#